data_AF-A0A091AT57-F1
#
_entry.id   AF-A0A091AT57-F1
#
_cell.length_a   1.000
_cell.length_b   1.000
_cell.length_c   1.000
_cell.angle_alpha   90.00
_cell.angle_beta   90.00
_cell.angle_gamma   90.00
#
_symmetry.space_group_name_H-M   'P 1'
#
loop_
_entity.id
_entity.type
_entity.pdbx_description
1 polymer ?
#
loop_
_entity_poly.entity_id
_entity_poly.type
_entity_poly.pdbx_seq_one_letter_code
_entity_poly.pdbx_strand_id
1 'polypeptide(L)'
;MRIPLNMIAFAALAMSASAGAQSESPADADLVAGGQYTAELNQSNHRWQLLPADGRDVEINAESCPVGAPVPNGLWLLVTGADGRPELLAPSTTVLPAGASEHVALRACDDAASDGISLPQSVIDLLTASSGAVYIHD
;
A
#
# COMPACT_ATOMS: atom_id res chain seq x y z
N MET A 1 -62.20 7.20 46.44
CA MET A 1 -61.95 6.40 47.67
C MET A 1 -61.35 5.07 47.26
N ARG A 2 -60.18 4.70 47.80
CA ARG A 2 -59.41 3.45 47.58
C ARG A 2 -59.02 3.10 46.12
N ILE A 3 -57.71 3.08 45.89
CA ILE A 3 -57.04 2.52 44.71
C ILE A 3 -56.68 1.05 45.00
N PRO A 4 -56.93 0.09 44.09
CA PRO A 4 -56.25 -1.20 44.10
C PRO A 4 -54.90 -1.07 43.39
N LEU A 5 -53.80 -1.20 44.16
CA LEU A 5 -52.44 -1.21 43.66
C LEU A 5 -52.18 -2.51 42.88
N ASN A 6 -51.99 -2.44 41.55
CA ASN A 6 -51.58 -3.60 40.77
C ASN A 6 -50.13 -3.43 40.28
N MET A 7 -49.22 -4.22 40.85
CA MET A 7 -47.77 -4.08 40.73
C MET A 7 -47.24 -4.91 39.56
N ILE A 8 -47.06 -4.30 38.39
CA ILE A 8 -46.45 -4.96 37.22
C ILE A 8 -44.99 -4.54 37.12
N ALA A 9 -44.09 -5.43 37.56
CA ALA A 9 -42.65 -5.26 37.40
C ALA A 9 -42.21 -5.68 36.00
N PHE A 10 -42.00 -4.72 35.09
CA PHE A 10 -41.38 -4.98 33.80
C PHE A 10 -39.86 -5.00 33.92
N ALA A 11 -39.30 -6.20 34.14
CA ALA A 11 -37.89 -6.45 33.89
C ALA A 11 -37.65 -6.56 32.38
N ALA A 12 -37.19 -5.48 31.75
CA ALA A 12 -36.77 -5.47 30.36
C ALA A 12 -35.23 -5.47 30.29
N LEU A 13 -34.65 -6.42 29.55
CA LEU A 13 -33.21 -6.55 29.43
C LEU A 13 -32.65 -5.37 28.62
N ALA A 14 -31.75 -4.59 29.22
CA ALA A 14 -30.89 -3.68 28.47
C ALA A 14 -29.95 -4.53 27.59
N MET A 15 -30.26 -4.62 26.30
CA MET A 15 -29.42 -5.35 25.35
C MET A 15 -28.06 -4.68 25.26
N SER A 16 -27.01 -5.40 25.65
CA SER A 16 -25.62 -4.97 25.45
C SER A 16 -25.35 -4.88 23.95
N ALA A 17 -25.44 -3.68 23.38
CA ALA A 17 -25.02 -3.40 22.03
C ALA A 17 -23.49 -3.51 21.96
N SER A 18 -23.00 -4.74 21.74
CA SER A 18 -21.63 -4.99 21.32
C SER A 18 -21.45 -4.39 19.92
N ALA A 19 -21.13 -3.11 19.88
CA ALA A 19 -20.58 -2.47 18.71
C ALA A 19 -19.27 -3.20 18.36
N GLY A 20 -19.38 -4.18 17.47
CA GLY A 20 -18.21 -4.82 16.88
C GLY A 20 -17.51 -3.74 16.07
N ALA A 21 -16.46 -3.16 16.64
CA ALA A 21 -15.46 -2.45 15.87
C ALA A 21 -14.85 -3.47 14.91
N GLN A 22 -15.39 -3.54 13.70
CA GLN A 22 -14.77 -4.25 12.61
C GLN A 22 -13.41 -3.59 12.43
N SER A 23 -12.35 -4.34 12.69
CA SER A 23 -11.01 -3.93 12.31
C SER A 23 -10.94 -4.01 10.79
N GLU A 24 -11.39 -2.95 10.11
CA GLU A 24 -10.98 -2.66 8.74
C GLU A 24 -9.46 -2.77 8.71
N SER A 25 -8.97 -3.74 7.95
CA SER A 25 -7.54 -3.84 7.69
C SER A 25 -7.16 -2.58 6.93
N PRO A 26 -6.01 -1.92 7.23
CA PRO A 26 -5.54 -0.82 6.39
C PRO A 26 -5.23 -1.26 4.95
N ALA A 27 -5.23 -2.57 4.66
CA ALA A 27 -5.18 -3.15 3.31
C ALA A 27 -6.54 -3.21 2.58
N ASP A 28 -7.67 -3.05 3.28
CA ASP A 28 -9.04 -2.99 2.71
C ASP A 28 -9.52 -1.53 2.50
N ALA A 29 -8.64 -0.55 2.69
CA ALA A 29 -8.93 0.84 2.32
C ALA A 29 -8.98 0.97 0.80
N ASP A 30 -10.02 1.58 0.24
CA ASP A 30 -10.13 1.90 -1.19
C ASP A 30 -9.02 2.90 -1.60
N LEU A 31 -7.85 2.38 -1.97
CA LEU A 31 -6.73 3.17 -2.47
C LEU A 31 -7.07 3.67 -3.89
N VAL A 32 -7.23 4.98 -4.04
CA VAL A 32 -7.63 5.60 -5.31
C VAL A 32 -6.41 5.86 -6.20
N ALA A 33 -6.36 5.16 -7.34
CA ALA A 33 -5.40 5.36 -8.43
C ALA A 33 -5.33 6.82 -8.88
N GLY A 34 -4.11 7.35 -9.06
CA GLY A 34 -3.86 8.75 -9.42
C GLY A 34 -4.16 9.77 -8.31
N GLY A 35 -4.62 9.32 -7.13
CA GLY A 35 -4.94 10.17 -5.98
C GLY A 35 -4.06 9.87 -4.76
N GLN A 36 -4.11 8.64 -4.25
CA GLN A 36 -3.34 8.20 -3.07
C GLN A 36 -1.98 7.60 -3.46
N TYR A 37 -1.89 7.02 -4.65
CA TYR A 37 -0.67 6.57 -5.31
C TYR A 37 -0.65 7.06 -6.76
N THR A 38 0.56 7.18 -7.31
CA THR A 38 0.84 7.74 -8.64
C THR A 38 1.69 6.80 -9.51
N ALA A 39 1.93 5.58 -9.01
CA ALA A 39 2.47 4.43 -9.72
C ALA A 39 1.97 3.14 -9.06
N GLU A 40 1.91 2.06 -9.82
CA GLU A 40 1.49 0.74 -9.38
C GLU A 40 2.48 -0.31 -9.92
N LEU A 41 2.81 -1.31 -9.11
CA LEU A 41 3.58 -2.49 -9.48
C LEU A 41 2.74 -3.75 -9.24
N ASN A 42 2.48 -4.48 -10.33
CA ASN A 42 2.02 -5.86 -10.25
C ASN A 42 3.23 -6.81 -10.29
N GLN A 43 3.49 -7.52 -9.19
CA GLN A 43 4.66 -8.40 -9.05
C GLN A 43 4.52 -9.68 -9.87
N SER A 44 3.31 -10.24 -10.02
CA SER A 44 3.08 -11.49 -10.78
C SER A 44 3.50 -11.46 -12.26
N ASN A 45 3.64 -10.27 -12.86
CA ASN A 45 4.06 -10.08 -14.26
C ASN A 45 5.03 -8.89 -14.46
N HIS A 46 5.60 -8.36 -13.38
CA HIS A 46 6.56 -7.23 -13.39
C HIS A 46 6.09 -6.01 -14.22
N ARG A 47 4.77 -5.78 -14.29
CA ARG A 47 4.18 -4.60 -14.94
C ARG A 47 4.16 -3.44 -13.97
N TRP A 48 4.71 -2.32 -14.41
CA TRP A 48 4.48 -1.01 -13.83
C TRP A 48 3.36 -0.30 -14.58
N GLN A 49 2.49 0.39 -13.86
CA GLN A 49 1.55 1.35 -14.41
C GLN A 49 1.76 2.69 -13.70
N LEU A 50 2.21 3.69 -14.44
CA LEU A 50 2.32 5.05 -13.91
C LEU A 50 0.98 5.76 -14.10
N LEU A 51 0.57 6.50 -13.08
CA LEU A 51 -0.75 7.14 -12.96
C LEU A 51 -0.56 8.66 -12.83
N PRO A 52 -0.01 9.33 -13.86
CA PRO A 52 0.34 10.75 -13.79
C PRO A 52 -0.89 11.65 -13.74
N ALA A 53 -0.75 12.81 -13.08
CA ALA A 53 -1.83 13.79 -12.91
C ALA A 53 -2.29 14.48 -14.21
N ASP A 54 -1.69 14.18 -15.37
CA ASP A 54 -2.19 14.59 -16.68
C ASP A 54 -3.19 13.58 -17.30
N GLY A 55 -3.48 12.48 -16.60
CA GLY A 55 -4.46 11.46 -17.00
C GLY A 55 -4.01 10.56 -18.15
N ARG A 56 -2.70 10.48 -18.42
CA ARG A 56 -2.12 9.62 -19.47
C ARG A 56 -1.32 8.48 -18.85
N ASP A 57 -2.04 7.46 -18.38
CA ASP A 57 -1.45 6.23 -17.84
C ASP A 57 -0.36 5.67 -18.75
N VAL A 58 0.78 5.30 -18.15
CA VAL A 58 1.92 4.71 -18.88
C VAL A 58 2.18 3.32 -18.31
N GLU A 59 1.78 2.29 -19.06
CA GLU A 59 2.19 0.91 -18.81
C GLU A 59 3.65 0.70 -19.22
N ILE A 60 4.43 0.06 -18.36
CA ILE A 60 5.83 -0.30 -18.61
C ILE A 60 6.08 -1.73 -18.15
N ASN A 61 6.53 -2.58 -19.07
CA ASN A 61 6.99 -3.93 -18.79
C ASN A 61 8.47 -3.88 -18.32
N ALA A 62 8.76 -4.50 -17.16
CA ALA A 62 10.12 -4.61 -16.61
C ALA A 62 10.68 -6.06 -16.62
N GLU A 63 10.06 -7.00 -17.35
CA GLU A 63 10.47 -8.42 -17.43
C GLU A 63 11.89 -8.62 -18.01
N SER A 64 12.45 -7.61 -18.67
CA SER A 64 13.85 -7.62 -19.14
C SER A 64 14.91 -7.55 -18.04
N CYS A 65 14.50 -7.39 -16.78
CA CYS A 65 15.37 -7.05 -15.65
C CYS A 65 15.46 -8.20 -14.62
N PRO A 66 16.56 -8.26 -13.84
CA PRO A 66 16.69 -9.27 -12.79
C PRO A 66 15.55 -9.17 -11.76
N VAL A 67 14.83 -10.27 -11.57
CA VAL A 67 13.79 -10.37 -10.55
C VAL A 67 14.46 -10.41 -9.17
N GLY A 68 14.28 -9.34 -8.39
CA GLY A 68 14.75 -9.25 -7.00
C GLY A 68 13.87 -10.05 -6.03
N ALA A 69 14.13 -9.91 -4.73
CA ALA A 69 13.22 -10.43 -3.72
C ALA A 69 11.84 -9.74 -3.81
N PRO A 70 10.71 -10.47 -3.66
CA PRO A 70 9.38 -9.87 -3.69
C PRO A 70 9.18 -8.93 -2.51
N VAL A 71 8.54 -7.79 -2.78
CA VAL A 71 8.30 -6.71 -1.81
C VAL A 71 6.93 -6.93 -1.16
N PRO A 72 6.77 -6.67 0.16
CA PRO A 72 5.45 -6.76 0.79
C PRO A 72 4.40 -5.85 0.13
N ASN A 73 3.25 -6.42 -0.21
CA ASN A 73 2.14 -5.71 -0.82
C ASN A 73 1.61 -4.59 0.09
N GLY A 74 1.20 -3.48 -0.51
CA GLY A 74 0.74 -2.28 0.20
C GLY A 74 1.19 -0.98 -0.45
N LEU A 75 1.02 0.13 0.26
CA LEU A 75 1.46 1.45 -0.19
C LEU A 75 2.92 1.68 0.21
N TRP A 76 3.72 2.24 -0.70
CA TRP A 76 5.12 2.58 -0.45
C TRP A 76 5.39 4.01 -0.89
N LEU A 77 6.15 4.78 -0.10
CA LEU A 77 6.52 6.16 -0.43
C LEU A 77 7.78 6.15 -1.30
N LEU A 78 7.78 6.84 -2.43
CA LEU A 78 9.00 7.01 -3.24
C LEU A 78 9.81 8.16 -2.64
N VAL A 79 11.02 7.87 -2.16
CA VAL A 79 11.90 8.84 -1.49
C VAL A 79 13.32 8.77 -2.05
N THR A 80 14.13 9.79 -1.78
CA THR A 80 15.57 9.77 -2.02
C THR A 80 16.28 9.31 -0.75
N GLY A 81 16.96 8.17 -0.83
CA GLY A 81 17.73 7.59 0.27
C GLY A 81 18.99 8.40 0.61
N ALA A 82 19.66 8.01 1.69
CA ALA A 82 20.86 8.70 2.19
C ALA A 82 22.09 8.60 1.26
N ASP A 83 22.08 7.68 0.29
CA ASP A 83 23.07 7.55 -0.78
C ASP A 83 22.78 8.45 -2.00
N GLY A 84 21.68 9.21 -1.96
CA GLY A 84 21.20 10.06 -3.06
C GLY A 84 20.46 9.29 -4.16
N ARG A 85 20.19 7.99 -3.99
CA ARG A 85 19.44 7.15 -4.95
C ARG A 85 17.99 7.01 -4.53
N PRO A 86 17.06 6.70 -5.46
CA PRO A 86 15.68 6.44 -5.11
C PRO A 86 15.49 5.10 -4.39
N GLU A 87 14.59 5.10 -3.42
CA GLU A 87 14.15 3.94 -2.66
C GLU A 87 12.65 4.05 -2.31
N LEU A 88 12.04 2.91 -2.03
CA LEU A 88 10.70 2.81 -1.51
C LEU A 88 10.76 2.66 0.01
N LEU A 89 10.07 3.55 0.72
CA LEU A 89 9.95 3.56 2.18
C LEU A 89 8.54 3.10 2.60
N ALA A 90 8.48 2.13 3.51
CA ALA A 90 7.23 1.67 4.08
C ALA A 90 6.63 2.72 5.03
N PRO A 91 5.43 3.27 4.76
CA PRO A 91 4.68 4.04 5.74
C PRO A 91 4.13 3.11 6.84
N SER A 92 3.82 3.65 8.02
CA SER A 92 3.32 2.87 9.16
C SER A 92 1.95 2.18 8.94
N THR A 93 1.30 2.41 7.80
CA THR A 93 0.09 1.70 7.35
C THR A 93 0.39 0.38 6.62
N THR A 94 1.63 0.17 6.17
CA THR A 94 2.02 -0.99 5.36
C THR A 94 2.51 -2.13 6.25
N VAL A 95 1.86 -3.29 6.11
CA VAL A 95 2.04 -4.43 7.03
C VAL A 95 3.26 -5.25 6.60
N LEU A 96 4.41 -4.98 7.21
CA LEU A 96 5.66 -5.69 6.94
C LEU A 96 5.71 -7.07 7.66
N PRO A 97 6.05 -8.16 6.95
CA PRO A 97 6.40 -9.44 7.57
C PRO A 97 7.61 -9.32 8.51
N ALA A 98 7.68 -10.20 9.52
CA ALA A 98 8.79 -10.20 10.47
C ALA A 98 10.14 -10.45 9.76
N GLY A 99 11.02 -9.45 9.79
CA GLY A 99 12.33 -9.48 9.13
C GLY A 99 12.35 -8.90 7.70
N ALA A 100 11.23 -8.40 7.18
CA ALA A 100 11.22 -7.56 5.99
C ALA A 100 11.85 -6.18 6.29
N SER A 101 12.40 -5.54 5.25
CA SER A 101 12.98 -4.20 5.36
C SER A 101 11.90 -3.11 5.24
N GLU A 102 12.04 -2.03 6.02
CA GLU A 102 11.25 -0.79 5.84
C GLU A 102 11.70 0.01 4.61
N HIS A 103 12.90 -0.25 4.08
CA HIS A 103 13.47 0.40 2.89
C HIS A 103 13.76 -0.62 1.79
N VAL A 104 13.31 -0.37 0.57
CA VAL A 104 13.59 -1.19 -0.63
C VAL A 104 14.23 -0.30 -1.70
N ALA A 105 15.49 -0.56 -2.03
CA ALA A 105 16.20 0.23 -3.02
C ALA A 105 15.59 0.06 -4.43
N LEU A 106 15.48 1.16 -5.18
CA LEU A 106 15.33 1.09 -6.64
C LEU A 106 16.74 1.11 -7.27
N ARG A 107 16.98 0.22 -8.22
CA ARG A 107 18.29 0.00 -8.87
C ARG A 107 18.12 -0.22 -10.37
N ALA A 108 19.14 0.14 -11.15
CA ALA A 108 19.15 -0.13 -12.59
C ALA A 108 19.29 -1.63 -12.84
N CYS A 109 18.76 -2.17 -13.95
CA CYS A 109 18.82 -3.61 -14.25
C CYS A 109 20.24 -4.17 -14.42
N ASP A 110 21.22 -3.29 -14.68
CA ASP A 110 22.64 -3.63 -14.78
C ASP A 110 23.36 -3.59 -13.40
N ASP A 111 22.78 -2.94 -12.38
CA ASP A 111 23.25 -2.95 -10.99
C ASP A 111 22.75 -4.25 -10.31
N ALA A 112 23.53 -5.34 -10.43
CA ALA A 112 23.17 -6.70 -9.99
C ALA A 112 23.08 -6.91 -8.47
N ALA A 113 22.15 -6.21 -7.80
CA ALA A 113 21.83 -6.36 -6.38
C ALA A 113 20.69 -7.37 -6.16
N SER A 114 20.85 -8.27 -5.19
CA SER A 114 19.81 -9.21 -4.75
C SER A 114 18.65 -8.52 -4.00
N ASP A 115 18.95 -7.38 -3.38
CA ASP A 115 18.09 -6.69 -2.42
C ASP A 115 17.60 -5.36 -3.01
N GLY A 116 16.35 -5.33 -3.46
CA GLY A 116 15.75 -4.17 -4.13
C GLY A 116 14.88 -4.56 -5.33
N ILE A 117 14.34 -3.54 -6.02
CA ILE A 117 13.66 -3.72 -7.31
C ILE A 117 14.58 -3.20 -8.42
N SER A 118 14.86 -4.05 -9.41
CA SER A 118 15.62 -3.71 -10.61
C SER A 118 14.72 -3.19 -11.72
N LEU A 119 14.97 -1.97 -12.21
CA LEU A 119 14.14 -1.27 -13.20
C LEU A 119 15.00 -0.65 -14.30
N PRO A 120 14.50 -0.53 -15.56
CA PRO A 120 15.24 0.18 -16.60
C PRO A 120 15.43 1.64 -16.17
N GLN A 121 16.59 2.24 -16.42
CA GLN A 121 16.91 3.58 -15.88
C GLN A 121 15.83 4.63 -16.22
N SER A 122 15.28 4.59 -17.44
CA SER A 122 14.18 5.47 -17.87
C SER A 122 12.90 5.35 -17.05
N VAL A 123 12.66 4.20 -16.40
CA VAL A 123 11.53 3.98 -15.47
C VAL A 123 11.82 4.61 -14.12
N ILE A 124 13.05 4.49 -13.63
CA ILE A 124 13.52 5.14 -12.39
C ILE A 124 13.47 6.68 -12.54
N ASP A 125 13.96 7.19 -13.67
CA ASP A 125 13.94 8.62 -14.00
C ASP A 125 12.50 9.16 -14.07
N LEU A 126 11.57 8.36 -14.62
CA LEU A 126 10.17 8.76 -14.76
C LEU A 126 9.39 8.64 -13.43
N LEU A 127 9.60 7.58 -12.66
CA LEU A 127 9.06 7.41 -11.30
C LEU A 127 9.46 8.59 -10.42
N THR A 128 10.76 8.92 -10.36
CA THR A 128 11.26 10.03 -9.54
C THR A 128 10.82 11.42 -10.01
N ALA A 129 10.39 11.55 -11.27
CA ALA A 129 9.83 12.79 -11.82
C ALA A 129 8.30 12.92 -11.67
N SER A 130 7.55 11.83 -11.51
CA SER A 130 6.08 11.82 -11.60
C SER A 130 5.33 11.21 -10.41
N SER A 131 6.00 10.44 -9.55
CA SER A 131 5.35 9.62 -8.53
C SER A 131 5.82 9.96 -7.12
N GLY A 132 4.86 10.16 -6.19
CA GLY A 132 5.13 10.34 -4.76
C GLY A 132 4.93 9.07 -3.92
N ALA A 133 4.09 8.16 -4.40
CA ALA A 133 3.83 6.87 -3.77
C ALA A 133 3.49 5.80 -4.82
N VAL A 134 3.93 4.58 -4.54
CA VAL A 134 3.75 3.36 -5.33
C VAL A 134 2.81 2.42 -4.58
N TYR A 135 1.81 1.86 -5.26
CA TYR A 135 1.08 0.69 -4.74
C TYR A 135 1.73 -0.60 -5.26
N ILE A 136 1.94 -1.58 -4.39
CA ILE A 136 2.54 -2.88 -4.74
C ILE A 136 1.53 -3.98 -4.45
N HIS A 137 1.29 -4.85 -5.42
CA HIS A 137 0.39 -5.99 -5.33
C HIS A 137 0.83 -7.15 -6.23
N ASP A 138 0.15 -8.29 -6.11
CA ASP A 138 0.30 -9.46 -7.00
C ASP A 138 -0.75 -9.49 -8.12
#